data_AF-A0A8S3UAR9-F1
#
_entry.id   AF-A0A8S3UAR9-F1
#
_cell.length_a   1.000
_cell.length_b   1.000
_cell.length_c   1.000
_cell.angle_alpha   90.00
_cell.angle_beta   90.00
_cell.angle_gamma   90.00
#
_symmetry.space_group_name_H-M   'P 1'
#
loop_
_entity.id
_entity.type
_entity.pdbx_description
1 polymer ?
#
loop_
_entity_poly.entity_id
_entity_poly.type
_entity_poly.pdbx_seq_one_letter_code
_entity_poly.pdbx_strand_id
1 'polypeptide(L)'
;MISGGKGIKQDKANEVMISGGKGIKQDKANEVMISGGKGIKQDKANEVMISGGKGIKQDKANEVMISIKQVRVSKQDKGSHDQQSRGKDTKQDKANEVMISRGKGIKQDKAEVMISGAEVKGIKQDKANEVMISGGKGTKQDKANEVMISSRGKGIKQDKANEVMISRGKGIKAKMEANEVMKSDRSGGKGIKQDGANEVMISRGKGIKQDQANEVMSQQGSVSNKIKLMNHDQR
;
A
#
# COMPACT_ATOMS: atom_id res chain seq x y z
N MET A 1 33.53 -7.19 -1.91
CA MET A 1 32.56 -8.29 -2.15
C MET A 1 32.53 -9.19 -0.92
N ILE A 2 31.34 -9.45 -0.37
CA ILE A 2 31.09 -10.45 0.67
C ILE A 2 30.45 -11.67 -0.02
N SER A 3 31.17 -12.79 -0.09
CA SER A 3 30.69 -14.03 -0.71
C SER A 3 30.84 -15.18 0.27
N GLY A 4 29.70 -15.70 0.76
CA GLY A 4 29.71 -16.68 1.85
C GLY A 4 30.28 -16.13 3.16
N GLY A 5 30.07 -16.85 4.27
CA GLY A 5 30.60 -16.48 5.58
C GLY A 5 29.52 -16.22 6.65
N LYS A 6 29.96 -16.21 7.91
CA LYS A 6 29.10 -16.10 9.09
C LYS A 6 29.63 -14.99 10.01
N GLY A 7 28.77 -14.06 10.40
CA GLY A 7 29.13 -13.03 11.39
C GLY A 7 29.99 -11.89 10.87
N ILE A 8 29.93 -11.61 9.56
CA ILE A 8 30.72 -10.55 8.94
C ILE A 8 30.23 -9.18 9.42
N LYS A 9 31.18 -8.32 9.80
CA LYS A 9 30.94 -6.91 10.12
C LYS A 9 31.83 -6.06 9.22
N GLN A 10 31.23 -5.09 8.55
CA GLN A 10 31.94 -4.13 7.73
C GLN A 10 31.41 -2.73 8.05
N ASP A 11 32.33 -1.80 8.26
CA ASP A 11 32.02 -0.44 8.71
C ASP A 11 31.64 0.45 7.51
N LYS A 12 32.61 0.86 6.70
CA LYS A 12 32.38 1.70 5.52
C LYS A 12 32.77 0.99 4.23
N ALA A 13 32.00 1.24 3.19
CA ALA A 13 32.36 0.91 1.81
C ALA A 13 31.72 1.93 0.87
N ASN A 14 32.21 2.03 -0.35
CA ASN A 14 31.46 2.69 -1.41
C ASN A 14 30.39 1.72 -1.94
N GLU A 15 30.82 0.50 -2.31
CA GLU A 15 29.94 -0.55 -2.83
C GLU A 15 30.06 -1.83 -2.01
N VAL A 16 28.91 -2.45 -1.74
CA VAL A 16 28.82 -3.71 -0.99
C VAL A 16 27.98 -4.71 -1.77
N MET A 17 28.64 -5.73 -2.33
CA MET A 17 27.96 -6.89 -2.90
C MET A 17 27.94 -8.02 -1.88
N ILE A 18 26.75 -8.48 -1.50
CA ILE A 18 26.52 -9.63 -0.62
C ILE A 18 25.89 -10.77 -1.43
N SER A 19 26.67 -11.83 -1.63
CA SER A 19 26.21 -13.09 -2.19
C SER A 19 26.12 -14.15 -1.10
N GLY A 20 24.92 -14.31 -0.52
CA GLY A 20 24.67 -15.31 0.51
C GLY A 20 25.15 -14.92 1.92
N GLY A 21 25.58 -15.92 2.70
CA GLY A 21 26.08 -15.74 4.07
C GLY A 21 24.99 -15.66 5.16
N LYS A 22 25.43 -15.64 6.43
CA LYS A 22 24.55 -15.56 7.61
C LYS A 22 25.05 -14.54 8.63
N GLY A 23 24.17 -13.62 9.06
CA GLY A 23 24.50 -12.67 10.11
C GLY A 23 25.49 -11.59 9.67
N ILE A 24 25.24 -10.98 8.52
CA ILE A 24 26.08 -9.90 7.97
C ILE A 24 25.58 -8.56 8.54
N LYS A 25 26.50 -7.71 8.98
CA LYS A 25 26.22 -6.33 9.39
C LYS A 25 27.09 -5.37 8.58
N GLN A 26 26.45 -4.45 7.90
CA GLN A 26 27.09 -3.36 7.18
C GLN A 26 26.61 -2.03 7.78
N ASP A 27 27.53 -1.14 8.17
CA ASP A 27 27.17 0.17 8.73
C ASP A 27 26.82 1.14 7.60
N LYS A 28 27.81 1.59 6.82
CA LYS A 28 27.63 2.59 5.76
C LYS A 28 28.10 2.09 4.42
N ALA A 29 27.27 2.30 3.41
CA ALA A 29 27.62 2.11 2.01
C ALA A 29 27.02 3.24 1.16
N ASN A 30 27.51 3.47 -0.05
CA ASN A 30 26.72 4.22 -1.04
C ASN A 30 25.73 3.26 -1.69
N GLU A 31 26.20 2.11 -2.15
CA GLU A 31 25.39 1.10 -2.83
C GLU A 31 25.52 -0.28 -2.17
N VAL A 32 24.40 -0.99 -2.04
CA VAL A 32 24.34 -2.33 -1.46
C VAL A 32 23.52 -3.25 -2.36
N MET A 33 24.16 -4.30 -2.87
CA MET A 33 23.50 -5.37 -3.62
C MET A 33 23.44 -6.64 -2.79
N ILE A 34 22.25 -7.17 -2.54
CA ILE A 34 22.01 -8.40 -1.77
C ILE A 34 21.37 -9.46 -2.66
N SER A 35 22.14 -10.48 -3.01
CA SER A 35 21.71 -11.62 -3.84
C SER A 35 21.48 -12.91 -3.05
N GLY A 36 21.12 -12.81 -1.77
CA GLY A 36 20.80 -13.96 -0.92
C GLY A 36 21.17 -13.77 0.53
N GLY A 37 21.19 -14.85 1.30
CA GLY A 37 21.66 -14.86 2.68
C GLY A 37 20.57 -14.79 3.74
N LYS A 38 20.98 -14.88 5.02
CA LYS A 38 20.06 -14.90 6.18
C LYS A 38 20.53 -13.94 7.26
N GLY A 39 19.64 -13.05 7.72
CA GLY A 39 19.94 -12.14 8.82
C GLY A 39 20.96 -11.07 8.43
N ILE A 40 20.69 -10.34 7.36
CA ILE A 40 21.53 -9.22 6.89
C ILE A 40 20.98 -7.93 7.49
N LYS A 41 21.85 -7.10 8.05
CA LYS A 41 21.52 -5.77 8.55
C LYS A 41 22.38 -4.73 7.86
N GLN A 42 21.73 -3.74 7.26
CA GLN A 42 22.35 -2.55 6.70
C GLN A 42 21.84 -1.34 7.48
N ASP A 43 22.74 -0.50 8.01
CA ASP A 43 22.36 0.76 8.67
C ASP A 43 22.03 1.83 7.62
N LYS A 44 23.03 2.33 6.89
CA LYS A 44 22.87 3.44 5.94
C LYS A 44 23.37 3.08 4.55
N ALA A 45 22.54 3.34 3.56
CA ALA A 45 22.91 3.30 2.15
C ALA A 45 22.27 4.46 1.40
N ASN A 46 22.77 4.83 0.23
CA ASN A 46 21.98 5.62 -0.70
C ASN A 46 21.03 4.68 -1.44
N GLU A 47 21.55 3.58 -1.97
CA GLU A 47 20.80 2.62 -2.77
C GLU A 47 20.96 1.19 -2.25
N VAL A 48 19.84 0.46 -2.23
CA VAL A 48 19.81 -0.95 -1.79
C VAL A 48 19.00 -1.79 -2.76
N MET A 49 19.68 -2.71 -3.43
CA MET A 49 19.05 -3.69 -4.31
C MET A 49 19.01 -5.05 -3.63
N ILE A 50 17.81 -5.60 -3.46
CA ILE A 50 17.59 -6.90 -2.84
C ILE A 50 16.95 -7.85 -3.83
N SER A 51 17.71 -8.85 -4.25
CA SER A 51 17.24 -9.88 -5.16
C SER A 51 16.99 -11.22 -4.44
N GLY A 52 17.49 -11.41 -3.21
CA GLY A 52 17.20 -12.62 -2.44
C GLY A 52 17.54 -12.51 -0.96
N GLY A 53 17.04 -13.47 -0.17
CA GLY A 53 17.42 -13.64 1.23
C GLY A 53 16.25 -13.61 2.23
N LYS A 54 16.55 -13.93 3.48
CA LYS A 54 15.55 -13.99 4.58
C LYS A 54 16.02 -13.20 5.79
N GLY A 55 15.15 -12.37 6.34
CA GLY A 55 15.47 -11.57 7.52
C GLY A 55 16.46 -10.46 7.21
N ILE A 56 16.22 -9.76 6.10
CA ILE A 56 16.98 -8.56 5.73
C ILE A 56 16.36 -7.37 6.48
N LYS A 57 17.20 -6.49 7.01
CA LYS A 57 16.81 -5.24 7.67
C LYS A 57 17.63 -4.11 7.07
N GLN A 58 16.93 -3.08 6.62
CA GLN A 58 17.50 -1.80 6.24
C GLN A 58 17.08 -0.78 7.30
N ASP A 59 17.96 0.07 7.80
CA ASP A 59 17.52 1.24 8.60
C ASP A 59 17.19 2.39 7.66
N LYS A 60 18.20 2.98 7.01
CA LYS A 60 18.06 4.16 6.15
C LYS A 60 18.60 3.91 4.76
N ALA A 61 17.76 4.15 3.77
CA ALA A 61 18.15 4.21 2.37
C ALA A 61 17.47 5.41 1.71
N ASN A 62 18.03 5.93 0.62
CA ASN A 62 17.27 6.83 -0.25
C ASN A 62 16.39 5.96 -1.17
N GLU A 63 16.92 4.87 -1.68
CA GLU A 63 16.17 3.97 -2.56
C GLU A 63 16.33 2.50 -2.18
N VAL A 64 15.22 1.77 -2.17
CA VAL A 64 15.21 0.31 -1.99
C VAL A 64 14.43 -0.37 -3.11
N MET A 65 15.12 -1.24 -3.83
CA MET A 65 14.52 -2.07 -4.88
C MET A 65 14.52 -3.55 -4.49
N ILE A 66 13.38 -4.23 -4.62
CA ILE A 66 13.21 -5.64 -4.23
C ILE A 66 12.65 -6.47 -5.40
N SER A 67 13.48 -7.35 -5.98
CA SER A 67 13.23 -7.87 -7.33
C SER A 67 12.88 -9.37 -7.49
N ILE A 68 12.78 -10.23 -6.45
CA ILE A 68 12.49 -11.69 -6.67
C ILE A 68 11.54 -12.37 -5.64
N LYS A 69 10.94 -13.49 -6.07
CA LYS A 69 9.85 -14.34 -5.51
C LYS A 69 9.81 -14.63 -4.00
N GLN A 70 10.89 -14.51 -3.22
CA GLN A 70 10.90 -14.90 -1.79
C GLN A 70 11.85 -14.07 -0.92
N VAL A 71 11.77 -12.74 -0.98
CA VAL A 71 12.46 -11.89 0.00
C VAL A 71 11.55 -11.68 1.21
N ARG A 72 12.07 -11.98 2.40
CA ARG A 72 11.44 -11.61 3.68
C ARG A 72 12.20 -10.44 4.30
N VAL A 73 11.78 -9.22 4.00
CA VAL A 73 12.34 -8.00 4.61
C VAL A 73 11.58 -7.74 5.90
N SER A 74 12.29 -7.63 7.02
CA SER A 74 11.66 -7.60 8.34
C SER A 74 11.43 -6.19 8.90
N LYS A 75 12.16 -5.19 8.38
CA LYS A 75 11.99 -3.77 8.72
C LYS A 75 12.77 -2.89 7.74
N GLN A 76 12.19 -1.75 7.37
CA GLN A 76 12.85 -0.61 6.73
C GLN A 76 12.36 0.67 7.40
N ASP A 77 13.26 1.50 7.93
CA ASP A 77 12.84 2.63 8.77
C ASP A 77 12.62 3.92 7.94
N LYS A 78 13.42 4.17 6.89
CA LYS A 78 13.26 5.33 5.97
C LYS A 78 13.73 5.02 4.54
N GLY A 79 12.90 5.39 3.55
CA GLY A 79 13.19 5.42 2.10
C GLY A 79 12.64 6.70 1.45
N SER A 80 13.25 7.21 0.37
CA SER A 80 12.53 8.14 -0.53
C SER A 80 11.71 7.36 -1.56
N HIS A 81 12.26 6.29 -2.13
CA HIS A 81 11.59 5.49 -3.16
C HIS A 81 11.74 3.99 -2.91
N ASP A 82 10.62 3.28 -2.84
CA ASP A 82 10.59 1.84 -2.61
C ASP A 82 9.87 1.12 -3.74
N GLN A 83 10.59 0.31 -4.52
CA GLN A 83 10.02 -0.49 -5.60
C GLN A 83 10.07 -1.99 -5.30
N GLN A 84 8.92 -2.61 -5.15
CA GLN A 84 8.76 -4.03 -4.87
C GLN A 84 8.13 -4.77 -6.05
N SER A 85 8.92 -5.62 -6.70
CA SER A 85 8.42 -6.51 -7.75
C SER A 85 7.64 -7.70 -7.16
N ARG A 86 8.16 -8.34 -6.09
CA ARG A 86 7.56 -9.54 -5.44
C ARG A 86 7.87 -9.66 -3.93
N GLY A 87 7.43 -8.72 -3.09
CA GLY A 87 7.71 -8.73 -1.63
C GLY A 87 6.87 -9.74 -0.81
N LYS A 88 7.43 -10.34 0.25
CA LYS A 88 6.68 -11.19 1.19
C LYS A 88 6.95 -10.84 2.65
N ASP A 89 5.89 -10.67 3.42
CA ASP A 89 5.93 -10.33 4.85
C ASP A 89 6.80 -9.11 5.15
N THR A 90 6.74 -8.09 4.27
CA THR A 90 7.52 -6.85 4.38
C THR A 90 6.91 -5.89 5.38
N LYS A 91 7.76 -5.17 6.11
CA LYS A 91 7.38 -4.08 7.02
C LYS A 91 8.25 -2.86 6.73
N GLN A 92 7.62 -1.73 6.52
CA GLN A 92 8.24 -0.45 6.20
C GLN A 92 7.61 0.63 7.10
N ASP A 93 8.43 1.47 7.72
CA ASP A 93 7.96 2.51 8.64
C ASP A 93 7.63 3.80 7.85
N LYS A 94 8.60 4.35 7.09
CA LYS A 94 8.40 5.60 6.34
C LYS A 94 9.01 5.53 4.94
N ALA A 95 8.24 5.94 3.95
CA ALA A 95 8.71 6.20 2.60
C ALA A 95 8.05 7.45 2.01
N ASN A 96 8.64 8.09 0.99
CA ASN A 96 7.88 9.08 0.21
C ASN A 96 7.01 8.34 -0.80
N GLU A 97 7.60 7.50 -1.64
CA GLU A 97 6.87 6.69 -2.61
C GLU A 97 7.10 5.19 -2.40
N VAL A 98 6.00 4.42 -2.46
CA VAL A 98 6.02 2.96 -2.38
C VAL A 98 5.25 2.38 -3.57
N MET A 99 5.96 1.72 -4.47
CA MET A 99 5.38 1.01 -5.60
C MET A 99 5.53 -0.50 -5.43
N ILE A 100 4.42 -1.23 -5.41
CA ILE A 100 4.39 -2.67 -5.24
C ILE A 100 3.66 -3.29 -6.42
N SER A 101 4.35 -3.94 -7.36
CA SER A 101 3.68 -4.60 -8.48
C SER A 101 3.08 -5.96 -8.07
N ARG A 102 3.76 -6.71 -7.19
CA ARG A 102 3.29 -8.01 -6.66
C ARG A 102 3.82 -8.25 -5.25
N GLY A 103 3.09 -9.02 -4.45
CA GLY A 103 3.56 -9.39 -3.12
C GLY A 103 2.48 -9.95 -2.19
N LYS A 104 2.89 -10.38 -0.99
CA LYS A 104 1.97 -10.85 0.05
C LYS A 104 2.36 -10.36 1.44
N GLY A 105 1.40 -9.84 2.20
CA GLY A 105 1.58 -9.54 3.63
C GLY A 105 2.45 -8.31 3.86
N ILE A 106 2.17 -7.23 3.14
CA ILE A 106 2.93 -5.98 3.20
C ILE A 106 2.32 -5.10 4.28
N LYS A 107 3.16 -4.52 5.14
CA LYS A 107 2.77 -3.51 6.12
C LYS A 107 3.60 -2.26 5.91
N GLN A 108 2.94 -1.12 5.81
CA GLN A 108 3.56 0.17 5.64
C GLN A 108 2.91 1.17 6.61
N ASP A 109 3.71 1.83 7.45
CA ASP A 109 3.15 2.72 8.46
C ASP A 109 2.87 4.11 7.86
N LYS A 110 3.83 4.70 7.14
CA LYS A 110 3.64 6.00 6.47
C LYS A 110 4.24 6.02 5.06
N ALA A 111 3.46 6.50 4.09
CA ALA A 111 3.93 6.87 2.76
C ALA A 111 3.42 8.29 2.42
N GLU A 112 4.00 8.97 1.43
CA GLU A 112 3.30 10.06 0.75
C GLU A 112 2.42 9.47 -0.35
N VAL A 113 3.00 8.62 -1.20
CA VAL A 113 2.34 7.93 -2.30
C VAL A 113 2.47 6.41 -2.12
N MET A 114 1.36 5.69 -2.24
CA MET A 114 1.35 4.24 -2.29
C MET A 114 0.67 3.73 -3.56
N ILE A 115 1.39 2.97 -4.37
CA ILE A 115 0.89 2.34 -5.60
C ILE A 115 0.94 0.82 -5.44
N SER A 116 -0.21 0.17 -5.60
CA SER A 116 -0.32 -1.29 -5.52
C SER A 116 -0.83 -1.91 -6.81
N GLY A 117 -0.15 -2.98 -7.23
CA GLY A 117 -0.34 -3.74 -8.46
C GLY A 117 -1.40 -4.85 -8.36
N ALA A 118 -1.76 -5.41 -9.51
CA ALA A 118 -2.85 -6.38 -9.64
C ALA A 118 -2.65 -7.71 -8.87
N GLU A 119 -1.40 -8.11 -8.60
CA GLU A 119 -1.07 -9.39 -7.96
C GLU A 119 -0.76 -9.28 -6.46
N VAL A 120 -1.01 -8.13 -5.82
CA VAL A 120 -0.72 -7.94 -4.39
C VAL A 120 -1.81 -8.55 -3.50
N LYS A 121 -1.41 -9.18 -2.37
CA LYS A 121 -2.33 -9.79 -1.40
C LYS A 121 -2.03 -9.38 0.03
N GLY A 122 -2.97 -8.76 0.74
CA GLY A 122 -2.79 -8.44 2.15
C GLY A 122 -1.85 -7.26 2.35
N ILE A 123 -2.27 -6.07 1.93
CA ILE A 123 -1.63 -4.81 2.29
C ILE A 123 -2.30 -4.27 3.55
N LYS A 124 -1.50 -3.78 4.50
CA LYS A 124 -1.94 -2.90 5.58
C LYS A 124 -1.14 -1.61 5.50
N GLN A 125 -1.83 -0.50 5.32
CA GLN A 125 -1.23 0.83 5.28
C GLN A 125 -1.89 1.70 6.35
N ASP A 126 -1.09 2.36 7.19
CA ASP A 126 -1.64 3.21 8.24
C ASP A 126 -1.90 4.63 7.73
N LYS A 127 -0.90 5.31 7.16
CA LYS A 127 -1.06 6.70 6.65
C LYS A 127 -0.44 6.89 5.27
N ALA A 128 -1.18 7.53 4.37
CA ALA A 128 -0.69 8.00 3.07
C ALA A 128 -1.26 9.38 2.75
N ASN A 129 -0.66 10.12 1.82
CA ASN A 129 -1.37 11.25 1.20
C ASN A 129 -2.22 10.70 0.04
N GLU A 130 -1.61 9.91 -0.83
CA GLU A 130 -2.25 9.33 -2.00
C GLU A 130 -2.10 7.81 -2.04
N VAL A 131 -3.19 7.11 -2.39
CA VAL A 131 -3.21 5.65 -2.52
C VAL A 131 -3.83 5.25 -3.84
N MET A 132 -3.04 4.63 -4.73
CA MET A 132 -3.51 4.03 -5.96
C MET A 132 -3.56 2.50 -5.84
N ILE A 133 -4.74 1.94 -6.01
CA ILE A 133 -4.98 0.49 -6.02
C ILE A 133 -5.36 0.05 -7.44
N SER A 134 -4.35 -0.39 -8.17
CA SER A 134 -4.50 -1.00 -9.50
C SER A 134 -4.78 -2.50 -9.44
N GLY A 135 -5.05 -3.07 -8.25
CA GLY A 135 -5.69 -4.38 -8.08
C GLY A 135 -5.32 -5.11 -6.79
N GLY A 136 -5.29 -6.45 -6.82
CA GLY A 136 -4.96 -7.26 -5.66
C GLY A 136 -6.14 -7.67 -4.77
N LYS A 137 -5.84 -8.30 -3.63
CA LYS A 137 -6.83 -8.80 -2.66
C LYS A 137 -6.47 -8.42 -1.24
N GLY A 138 -7.45 -7.89 -0.49
CA GLY A 138 -7.32 -7.66 0.96
C GLY A 138 -6.40 -6.50 1.31
N THR A 139 -6.69 -5.32 0.78
CA THR A 139 -6.01 -4.07 1.17
C THR A 139 -6.78 -3.43 2.33
N LYS A 140 -6.08 -3.03 3.37
CA LYS A 140 -6.61 -2.22 4.47
C LYS A 140 -5.80 -0.93 4.55
N GLN A 141 -6.49 0.20 4.48
CA GLN A 141 -5.93 1.53 4.62
C GLN A 141 -6.64 2.23 5.78
N ASP A 142 -5.89 2.75 6.74
CA ASP A 142 -6.46 3.55 7.83
C ASP A 142 -6.72 4.99 7.35
N LYS A 143 -5.69 5.79 7.07
CA LYS A 143 -5.84 7.20 6.67
C LYS A 143 -5.17 7.52 5.33
N ALA A 144 -5.87 8.22 4.46
CA ALA A 144 -5.35 8.80 3.23
C ALA A 144 -5.92 10.22 3.03
N ASN A 145 -5.35 11.05 2.15
CA ASN A 145 -6.08 12.22 1.63
C ASN A 145 -6.91 11.78 0.44
N GLU A 146 -6.28 11.09 -0.51
CA GLU A 146 -6.91 10.61 -1.75
C GLU A 146 -6.71 9.10 -1.93
N VAL A 147 -7.76 8.42 -2.39
CA VAL A 147 -7.74 6.98 -2.69
C VAL A 147 -8.36 6.71 -4.05
N MET A 148 -7.55 6.21 -4.98
CA MET A 148 -7.99 5.79 -6.30
C MET A 148 -8.00 4.26 -6.42
N ILE A 149 -9.14 3.70 -6.84
CA ILE A 149 -9.30 2.25 -7.07
C ILE A 149 -9.68 2.03 -8.54
N SER A 150 -8.69 1.73 -9.38
CA SER A 150 -8.83 1.72 -10.84
C SER A 150 -9.10 0.33 -11.45
N SER A 151 -8.98 -0.77 -10.67
CA SER A 151 -9.05 -2.14 -11.22
C SER A 151 -9.85 -3.15 -10.36
N ARG A 152 -9.90 -4.43 -10.77
CA ARG A 152 -10.65 -5.54 -10.13
C ARG A 152 -10.16 -5.94 -8.72
N GLY A 153 -9.68 -4.98 -7.92
CA GLY A 153 -9.33 -5.19 -6.52
C GLY A 153 -10.50 -5.81 -5.74
N LYS A 154 -10.18 -6.72 -4.81
CA LYS A 154 -11.19 -7.42 -4.00
C LYS A 154 -10.93 -7.24 -2.51
N GLY A 155 -11.98 -6.92 -1.75
CA GLY A 155 -11.90 -6.85 -0.29
C GLY A 155 -11.03 -5.68 0.20
N ILE A 156 -11.21 -4.51 -0.40
CA ILE A 156 -10.54 -3.27 0.00
C ILE A 156 -11.32 -2.66 1.16
N LYS A 157 -10.62 -2.23 2.21
CA LYS A 157 -11.18 -1.49 3.35
C LYS A 157 -10.43 -0.18 3.50
N GLN A 158 -11.17 0.91 3.53
CA GLN A 158 -10.68 2.27 3.79
C GLN A 158 -11.43 2.84 4.99
N ASP A 159 -10.70 3.38 5.98
CA ASP A 159 -11.27 3.90 7.23
C ASP A 159 -11.38 5.44 7.29
N LYS A 160 -10.44 6.22 6.73
CA LYS A 160 -10.56 7.68 6.59
C LYS A 160 -9.88 8.16 5.31
N ALA A 161 -10.58 8.95 4.50
CA ALA A 161 -10.02 9.66 3.35
C ALA A 161 -10.82 10.93 3.08
N ASN A 162 -10.19 11.96 2.52
CA ASN A 162 -10.91 13.16 2.09
C ASN A 162 -11.67 12.88 0.79
N GLU A 163 -10.99 12.23 -0.16
CA GLU A 163 -11.54 11.87 -1.47
C GLU A 163 -11.33 10.40 -1.79
N VAL A 164 -12.34 9.78 -2.41
CA VAL A 164 -12.28 8.38 -2.84
C VAL A 164 -12.88 8.23 -4.24
N MET A 165 -12.05 7.79 -5.18
CA MET A 165 -12.46 7.47 -6.54
C MET A 165 -12.46 5.96 -6.78
N ILE A 166 -13.61 5.41 -7.15
CA ILE A 166 -13.79 3.97 -7.41
C ILE A 166 -14.27 3.75 -8.83
N SER A 167 -13.38 3.26 -9.68
CA SER A 167 -13.72 2.93 -11.08
C SER A 167 -14.14 1.47 -11.24
N ARG A 168 -13.53 0.52 -10.52
CA ARG A 168 -13.89 -0.92 -10.59
C ARG A 168 -13.55 -1.62 -9.27
N GLY A 169 -14.20 -2.76 -8.99
CA GLY A 169 -13.82 -3.65 -7.89
C GLY A 169 -14.97 -4.47 -7.32
N LYS A 170 -14.68 -5.34 -6.33
CA LYS A 170 -15.72 -6.12 -5.60
C LYS A 170 -15.44 -6.15 -4.10
N GLY A 171 -16.49 -5.96 -3.30
CA GLY A 171 -16.37 -6.00 -1.84
C GLY A 171 -15.52 -4.87 -1.28
N ILE A 172 -15.70 -3.66 -1.81
CA ILE A 172 -15.04 -2.45 -1.30
C ILE A 172 -15.90 -1.92 -0.14
N LYS A 173 -15.27 -1.71 1.01
CA LYS A 173 -15.90 -1.05 2.16
C LYS A 173 -15.17 0.24 2.45
N ALA A 174 -15.88 1.33 2.32
CA ALA A 174 -15.44 2.66 2.67
C ALA A 174 -16.19 3.07 3.95
N LYS A 175 -15.59 2.83 5.11
CA LYS A 175 -16.15 3.35 6.37
C LYS A 175 -15.62 4.76 6.50
N MET A 176 -16.30 5.82 6.08
CA MET A 176 -15.64 7.13 6.11
C MET A 176 -16.57 8.28 6.49
N GLU A 177 -15.98 9.29 7.12
CA GLU A 177 -16.37 10.69 7.05
C GLU A 177 -15.65 11.30 5.83
N ALA A 178 -15.90 10.77 4.62
CA ALA A 178 -15.25 11.32 3.42
C ALA A 178 -15.95 12.61 3.01
N ASN A 179 -15.20 13.60 2.54
CA ASN A 179 -15.82 14.79 1.98
C ASN A 179 -16.48 14.44 0.65
N GLU A 180 -15.77 13.74 -0.23
CA GLU A 180 -16.27 13.43 -1.56
C GLU A 180 -15.98 11.98 -1.98
N VAL A 181 -16.95 11.33 -2.62
CA VAL A 181 -16.79 9.99 -3.18
C VAL A 181 -17.35 9.91 -4.59
N MET A 182 -16.49 9.61 -5.57
CA MET A 182 -16.87 9.40 -6.96
C MET A 182 -16.84 7.90 -7.33
N LYS A 183 -17.93 7.38 -7.89
CA LYS A 183 -18.09 5.97 -8.28
C LYS A 183 -18.44 5.85 -9.76
N SER A 184 -17.68 5.03 -10.50
CA SER A 184 -17.86 4.81 -11.94
C SER A 184 -17.68 3.34 -12.34
N ASP A 185 -18.57 2.46 -11.89
CA ASP A 185 -18.43 1.05 -12.20
C ASP A 185 -18.98 0.65 -13.58
N ARG A 186 -18.10 0.69 -14.59
CA ARG A 186 -18.38 0.14 -15.93
C ARG A 186 -18.60 -1.38 -15.96
N SER A 187 -18.35 -2.10 -14.87
CA SER A 187 -18.28 -3.58 -14.81
C SER A 187 -19.26 -4.26 -13.83
N GLY A 188 -20.18 -3.52 -13.21
CA GLY A 188 -21.22 -4.09 -12.35
C GLY A 188 -20.70 -4.66 -11.02
N GLY A 189 -19.75 -3.99 -10.38
CA GLY A 189 -19.19 -4.36 -9.08
C GLY A 189 -20.24 -4.41 -7.99
N LYS A 190 -20.61 -5.64 -7.66
CA LYS A 190 -21.43 -5.95 -6.49
C LYS A 190 -20.61 -5.70 -5.22
N GLY A 191 -21.23 -5.05 -4.24
CA GLY A 191 -20.74 -5.00 -2.86
C GLY A 191 -19.83 -3.83 -2.53
N ILE A 192 -20.05 -2.67 -3.14
CA ILE A 192 -19.56 -1.39 -2.63
C ILE A 192 -20.50 -0.97 -1.50
N LYS A 193 -19.97 -0.89 -0.27
CA LYS A 193 -20.72 -0.41 0.90
C LYS A 193 -20.01 0.79 1.51
N GLN A 194 -20.79 1.78 1.91
CA GLN A 194 -20.28 2.98 2.54
C GLN A 194 -21.18 3.45 3.67
N ASP A 195 -20.54 3.81 4.78
CA ASP A 195 -21.22 4.13 6.03
C ASP A 195 -21.45 5.66 6.19
N GLY A 196 -20.69 6.54 5.50
CA GLY A 196 -20.79 8.01 5.56
C GLY A 196 -20.07 8.77 4.41
N ALA A 197 -20.54 9.97 4.03
CA ALA A 197 -19.81 11.00 3.25
C ALA A 197 -20.59 12.34 3.22
N ASN A 198 -19.96 13.47 2.87
CA ASN A 198 -20.70 14.68 2.53
C ASN A 198 -21.34 14.55 1.15
N GLU A 199 -20.52 14.29 0.12
CA GLU A 199 -20.98 14.20 -1.27
C GLU A 199 -20.66 12.83 -1.90
N VAL A 200 -21.63 12.29 -2.64
CA VAL A 200 -21.46 11.03 -3.37
C VAL A 200 -21.95 11.19 -4.81
N MET A 201 -21.02 11.05 -5.75
CA MET A 201 -21.32 11.01 -7.19
C MET A 201 -21.26 9.58 -7.75
N ILE A 202 -22.32 9.16 -8.42
CA ILE A 202 -22.43 7.81 -9.01
C ILE A 202 -22.74 7.95 -10.51
N SER A 203 -21.74 7.75 -11.35
CA SER A 203 -21.94 7.79 -12.80
C SER A 203 -22.56 6.51 -13.35
N ARG A 204 -22.06 5.33 -12.92
CA ARG A 204 -22.54 3.99 -13.32
C ARG A 204 -22.36 2.93 -12.23
N GLY A 205 -23.31 2.01 -12.06
CA GLY A 205 -23.13 0.83 -11.20
C GLY A 205 -24.42 0.14 -10.71
N LYS A 206 -24.33 -1.14 -10.34
CA LYS A 206 -25.42 -1.92 -9.70
C LYS A 206 -24.96 -2.44 -8.33
N GLY A 207 -25.77 -2.26 -7.29
CA GLY A 207 -25.50 -2.82 -5.96
C GLY A 207 -24.55 -1.99 -5.10
N ILE A 208 -24.58 -0.67 -5.27
CA ILE A 208 -23.96 0.30 -4.37
C ILE A 208 -24.93 0.54 -3.20
N LYS A 209 -24.43 0.38 -1.96
CA LYS A 209 -25.17 0.70 -0.74
C LYS A 209 -24.52 1.90 -0.05
N GLN A 210 -25.31 2.94 0.18
CA GLN A 210 -24.93 4.14 0.93
C GLN A 210 -25.80 4.21 2.17
N ASP A 211 -25.20 4.31 3.35
CA ASP A 211 -25.95 4.43 4.61
C ASP A 211 -26.20 5.89 4.98
N GLN A 212 -25.16 6.75 5.00
CA GLN A 212 -25.30 8.19 5.27
C GLN A 212 -24.57 9.04 4.22
N ALA A 213 -25.26 10.02 3.63
CA ALA A 213 -24.66 11.05 2.80
C ALA A 213 -25.49 12.35 2.88
N ASN A 214 -24.85 13.52 2.83
CA ASN A 214 -25.58 14.79 2.76
C ASN A 214 -26.19 14.95 1.36
N GLU A 215 -25.40 14.64 0.32
CA GLU A 215 -25.83 14.69 -1.07
C GLU A 215 -25.45 13.43 -1.85
N VAL A 216 -26.37 12.95 -2.69
CA VAL A 216 -26.14 11.83 -3.60
C VAL A 216 -26.64 12.17 -5.00
N MET A 217 -25.73 12.26 -5.96
CA MET A 217 -26.04 12.43 -7.37
C MET A 217 -25.81 11.11 -8.13
N SER A 218 -26.78 10.68 -8.93
CA SER A 218 -26.63 9.48 -9.76
C SER A 218 -27.12 9.69 -11.19
N GLN A 219 -26.27 9.39 -12.18
CA GLN A 219 -26.62 9.52 -13.60
C GLN A 219 -27.26 8.24 -14.18
N GLN A 220 -26.74 7.04 -13.85
CA GLN A 220 -27.28 5.75 -14.31
C GLN A 220 -26.98 4.60 -13.32
N GLY A 221 -27.99 4.04 -12.65
CA GLY A 221 -27.83 2.87 -11.76
C GLY A 221 -28.89 2.77 -10.66
N SER A 222 -28.97 1.62 -9.98
CA SER A 222 -29.84 1.44 -8.81
C SER A 222 -29.04 1.69 -7.53
N VAL A 223 -29.33 2.78 -6.83
CA VAL A 223 -28.73 3.16 -5.54
C VAL A 223 -29.73 2.86 -4.44
N SER A 224 -29.34 2.09 -3.43
CA SER A 224 -30.12 1.96 -2.19
C SER A 224 -29.46 2.88 -1.16
N ASN A 225 -30.10 4.03 -0.90
CA ASN A 225 -29.64 4.99 0.10
C ASN A 225 -30.61 4.97 1.30
N LYS A 226 -30.09 4.92 2.53
CA LYS A 226 -30.91 5.00 3.74
C LYS A 226 -30.87 6.43 4.27
N ILE A 227 -31.52 7.36 3.56
CA ILE A 227 -31.56 8.77 3.97
C ILE A 227 -32.16 8.84 5.38
N LYS A 228 -31.35 9.24 6.36
CA LYS A 228 -31.84 9.63 7.68
C LYS A 228 -32.36 11.06 7.51
N LEU A 229 -33.65 11.21 7.19
CA LEU A 229 -34.33 12.50 7.28
C LEU A 229 -34.20 12.95 8.75
N MET A 230 -33.24 13.84 9.03
CA MET A 230 -33.34 14.68 10.21
C MET A 230 -34.41 15.70 9.86
N ASN A 231 -35.64 15.47 10.34
CA ASN A 231 -36.63 16.53 10.44
C ASN A 231 -35.98 17.63 11.28
N HIS A 232 -35.54 18.71 10.63
CA HIS A 232 -35.52 19.99 11.31
C HIS A 232 -36.99 20.37 11.49
N ASP A 233 -37.54 19.99 12.65
CA ASP A 233 -38.83 20.48 13.10
C ASP A 233 -38.77 22.01 13.05
N GLN A 234 -39.66 22.57 12.25
CA GLN A 234 -40.00 23.98 12.31
C GLN A 234 -40.58 24.28 13.69
N ARG A 235 -39.93 25.15 14.45
CA ARG A 235 -40.56 26.10 15.37
C ARG A 235 -39.76 27.39 15.40
#